data_AF-A0A8S2SR94-F1
#
_entry.id   AF-A0A8S2SR94-F1
#
_cell.length_a   1.000
_cell.length_b   1.000
_cell.length_c   1.000
_cell.angle_alpha   90.00
_cell.angle_beta   90.00
_cell.angle_gamma   90.00
#
_symmetry.space_group_name_H-M   'P 1'
#
loop_
_entity.id
_entity.type
_entity.pdbx_description
1 polymer ?
#
loop_
_entity_poly.entity_id
_entity_poly.type
_entity_poly.pdbx_seq_one_letter_code
_entity_poly.pdbx_strand_id
1 'polypeptide(L)'
;QIKLVLTISPSTALVLNVAASVAETFRGRTYGLLGTYDGNSTNDLRSSNGIIVNSNALPEQIHQQFGVTWAIRPNASVFYYDLGQSAQFFEDQNRLFVP
;
A
#
# COMPACT_ATOMS: atom_id res chain seq x y z
N GLN A 1 -15.86 -12.01 3.01
CA GLN A 1 -15.85 -11.08 1.87
C GLN A 1 -14.85 -9.97 2.13
N ILE A 2 -14.24 -9.41 1.07
CA ILE A 2 -13.43 -8.18 1.14
C ILE A 2 -14.23 -7.09 0.39
N LYS A 3 -14.39 -5.92 1.00
CA LYS A 3 -15.09 -4.77 0.41
C LYS A 3 -14.16 -3.56 0.45
N LEU A 4 -13.96 -2.94 -0.72
CA LEU A 4 -13.29 -1.65 -0.84
C LEU A 4 -14.34 -0.54 -0.92
N VAL A 5 -14.10 0.55 -0.22
CA VAL A 5 -14.93 1.75 -0.23
C VAL A 5 -14.03 2.92 -0.64
N LEU A 6 -14.43 3.60 -1.72
CA LEU A 6 -13.74 4.76 -2.27
C LEU A 6 -14.63 5.97 -2.06
N THR A 7 -14.12 6.98 -1.36
CA THR A 7 -14.87 8.21 -1.09
C THR A 7 -14.05 9.41 -1.52
N ILE A 8 -14.60 10.23 -2.41
CA ILE A 8 -14.02 11.52 -2.76
C ILE A 8 -14.69 12.56 -1.88
N SER A 9 -13.92 13.22 -1.03
CA SER A 9 -14.43 14.26 -0.14
C SER A 9 -14.22 15.63 -0.81
N PRO A 10 -15.29 16.42 -1.04
CA PRO A 10 -15.13 17.78 -1.52
C PRO A 10 -14.48 18.61 -0.41
N SER A 11 -13.22 18.99 -0.62
CA SER A 11 -12.50 19.96 0.20
C SER A 11 -11.87 21.02 -0.70
N THR A 12 -11.07 21.94 -0.15
CA THR A 12 -10.28 22.88 -0.96
C THR A 12 -9.28 22.17 -1.89
N ALA A 13 -8.95 20.91 -1.60
CA ALA A 13 -8.25 19.98 -2.49
C ALA A 13 -9.09 18.71 -2.73
N LEU A 14 -8.86 18.02 -3.86
CA LEU A 14 -9.43 16.70 -4.07
C LEU A 14 -8.71 15.69 -3.18
N VAL A 15 -9.45 15.03 -2.28
CA VAL A 15 -8.94 13.95 -1.43
C VAL A 15 -9.67 12.66 -1.78
N LEU A 16 -8.89 11.63 -2.15
CA LEU A 16 -9.39 10.27 -2.30
C LEU A 16 -9.15 9.50 -1.00
N ASN A 17 -10.24 9.05 -0.37
CA ASN A 17 -10.18 8.13 0.76
C ASN A 17 -10.43 6.71 0.28
N VAL A 18 -9.56 5.79 0.68
CA VAL A 18 -9.69 4.35 0.39
C VAL A 18 -9.79 3.62 1.72
N ALA A 19 -10.88 2.88 1.91
CA ALA A 19 -11.08 2.04 3.09
C ALA A 19 -11.35 0.59 2.66
N ALA A 20 -10.81 -0.36 3.43
CA ALA A 20 -11.06 -1.78 3.25
C ALA A 20 -11.81 -2.34 4.45
N SER A 21 -12.88 -3.08 4.20
CA SER A 21 -13.57 -3.89 5.19
C SER A 21 -13.38 -5.36 4.83
N VAL A 22 -12.83 -6.13 5.78
CA VAL A 22 -12.46 -7.53 5.59
C VAL A 22 -13.26 -8.36 6.59
N ALA A 23 -13.91 -9.43 6.11
CA ALA A 23 -14.64 -10.34 6.99
C ALA A 23 -13.69 -11.12 7.90
N GLU A 24 -14.16 -11.41 9.12
CA GLU A 24 -13.46 -12.16 10.16
C GLU A 24 -12.85 -13.49 9.68
N THR A 25 -13.48 -14.16 8.70
CA THR A 25 -12.96 -15.41 8.10
C THR A 25 -11.58 -15.26 7.45
N PHE A 26 -11.12 -14.03 7.20
CA PHE A 26 -9.80 -13.72 6.67
C PHE A 26 -8.81 -13.24 7.75
N ARG A 27 -9.16 -13.31 9.05
CA ARG A 27 -8.21 -13.03 10.14
C ARG A 27 -6.94 -13.84 9.97
N GLY A 28 -5.78 -13.18 10.00
CA GLY A 28 -4.46 -13.79 9.81
C GLY A 28 -4.20 -14.33 8.40
N ARG A 29 -5.01 -13.97 7.41
CA ARG A 29 -4.92 -14.45 6.02
C ARG A 29 -4.77 -13.33 5.00
N THR A 30 -4.52 -12.10 5.45
CA THR A 30 -4.20 -10.97 4.58
C THR A 30 -2.70 -10.74 4.55
N TYR A 31 -2.21 -10.10 3.49
CA TYR A 31 -0.84 -9.60 3.37
C TYR A 31 -0.88 -8.36 2.47
N GLY A 32 0.04 -7.43 2.70
CA GLY A 32 0.11 -6.20 1.92
C GLY A 32 0.33 -4.98 2.80
N LEU A 33 0.05 -3.80 2.23
CA LEU A 33 0.19 -2.51 2.89
C LEU A 33 -0.70 -2.35 4.14
N LEU A 34 -1.74 -3.16 4.29
CA LEU A 34 -2.66 -3.14 5.44
C LEU A 34 -2.38 -4.26 6.46
N GLY A 35 -1.25 -4.97 6.34
CA GLY A 35 -0.83 -5.99 7.30
C GLY A 35 -1.58 -7.31 7.20
N THR A 36 -1.51 -8.11 8.28
CA THR A 36 -1.99 -9.51 8.28
C THR A 36 -3.37 -9.72 8.90
N TYR A 37 -3.94 -8.66 9.48
CA TYR A 37 -5.23 -8.69 10.15
C TYR A 37 -5.31 -9.83 11.17
N ASP A 38 -4.24 -10.08 11.93
CA ASP A 38 -4.19 -11.10 12.99
C ASP A 38 -4.41 -10.51 14.40
N GLY A 39 -4.34 -9.18 14.53
CA GLY A 39 -4.45 -8.44 15.80
C GLY A 39 -3.09 -8.13 16.45
N ASN A 40 -1.98 -8.42 15.78
CA ASN A 40 -0.63 -8.16 16.25
C ASN A 40 0.06 -7.08 15.40
N SER A 41 0.03 -5.83 15.85
CA SER A 41 0.64 -4.70 15.12
C SER A 41 2.16 -4.80 14.96
N THR A 42 2.85 -5.64 15.73
CA THR A 42 4.32 -5.76 15.69
C THR A 42 4.82 -6.43 14.41
N ASN A 43 3.95 -7.11 13.65
CA ASN A 43 4.30 -7.81 12.41
C ASN A 43 3.67 -7.22 11.14
N ASP A 44 2.89 -6.14 11.25
CA ASP A 44 2.10 -5.62 10.12
C ASP A 44 2.98 -4.97 9.05
N LEU A 45 4.13 -4.42 9.43
CA LEU A 45 5.16 -3.93 8.49
C LEU A 45 5.99 -5.09 7.91
N ARG A 46 5.30 -6.11 7.40
CA ARG A 46 5.90 -7.25 6.71
C ARG A 46 6.02 -6.94 5.22
N SER A 47 7.23 -6.94 4.71
CA SER A 47 7.53 -6.77 3.29
C SER A 47 6.98 -7.95 2.46
N SER A 48 6.89 -7.77 1.14
CA SER A 48 6.42 -8.82 0.22
C SER A 48 7.32 -10.07 0.19
N ASN A 49 8.60 -9.93 0.56
CA ASN A 49 9.52 -11.06 0.73
C ASN A 49 9.48 -11.70 2.14
N GLY A 50 8.62 -11.20 3.02
CA GLY A 50 8.32 -11.79 4.32
C GLY A 50 9.15 -11.26 5.50
N ILE A 51 10.05 -10.29 5.29
CA ILE A 51 10.85 -9.64 6.34
C ILE A 51 9.97 -8.65 7.11
N ILE A 52 10.09 -8.63 8.44
CA ILE A 52 9.38 -7.67 9.30
C ILE A 52 10.27 -6.46 9.55
N VAL A 53 9.78 -5.26 9.20
CA VAL A 53 10.41 -3.98 9.49
C VAL A 53 9.90 -3.46 10.84
N ASN A 54 10.80 -2.94 11.66
CA ASN A 54 10.42 -2.39 12.96
C ASN A 54 9.59 -1.11 12.79
N SER A 55 8.50 -0.97 13.55
CA SER A 55 7.63 0.23 13.52
C SER A 55 8.33 1.52 13.96
N ASN A 56 9.44 1.42 14.69
CA ASN A 56 10.26 2.55 15.13
C ASN A 56 11.41 2.88 14.15
N ALA A 57 11.50 2.20 13.01
CA ALA A 57 12.47 2.52 11.98
C ALA A 57 12.21 3.92 11.39
N LEU A 58 13.21 4.49 10.71
CA LEU A 58 13.04 5.78 10.03
C LEU A 58 11.94 5.66 8.96
N PRO A 59 11.15 6.73 8.70
CA PRO A 59 10.12 6.70 7.66
C PRO A 59 10.65 6.26 6.29
N GLU A 60 11.86 6.68 5.92
CA GLU A 60 12.54 6.24 4.70
C GLU A 60 12.79 4.73 4.68
N GLN A 61 13.20 4.14 5.81
CA GLN A 61 13.41 2.70 5.92
C GLN A 61 12.09 1.95 5.80
N ILE A 62 11.03 2.43 6.44
CA ILE A 62 9.68 1.85 6.30
C ILE A 62 9.20 1.95 4.85
N HIS A 63 9.41 3.09 4.20
CA HIS A 63 9.09 3.28 2.79
C HIS A 63 9.83 2.27 1.90
N GLN A 64 11.17 2.19 1.99
CA GLN A 64 11.98 1.38 1.09
C GLN A 64 11.91 -0.12 1.38
N GLN A 65 11.92 -0.51 2.65
CA GLN A 65 12.03 -1.91 3.06
C GLN A 65 10.67 -2.60 3.22
N PHE A 66 9.59 -1.82 3.37
CA PHE A 66 8.22 -2.34 3.45
C PHE A 66 7.35 -1.84 2.30
N GLY A 67 7.10 -0.52 2.20
CA GLY A 67 6.13 0.05 1.27
C GLY A 67 6.39 -0.27 -0.20
N VAL A 68 7.60 0.05 -0.67
CA VAL A 68 8.03 -0.16 -2.07
C VAL A 68 7.99 -1.65 -2.45
N THR A 69 8.22 -2.56 -1.49
CA THR A 69 8.24 -4.00 -1.78
C THR A 69 6.88 -4.55 -2.21
N TRP A 70 5.78 -3.84 -1.88
CA TRP A 70 4.42 -4.20 -2.27
C TRP A 70 3.97 -3.56 -3.60
N ALA A 71 4.86 -2.83 -4.30
CA ALA A 71 4.57 -2.31 -5.62
C ALA A 71 4.27 -3.44 -6.62
N ILE A 72 3.27 -3.24 -7.46
CA ILE A 72 2.98 -4.14 -8.58
C ILE A 72 4.02 -3.99 -9.68
N ARG A 73 4.14 -5.00 -10.55
CA ARG A 73 4.87 -4.83 -11.81
C ARG A 73 4.08 -3.93 -12.75
N PRO A 74 4.72 -3.04 -13.54
CA PRO A 74 4.01 -2.14 -14.44
C PRO A 74 3.06 -2.82 -15.42
N ASN A 75 3.46 -3.99 -15.93
CA ASN A 75 2.64 -4.79 -16.85
C ASN A 75 1.44 -5.48 -16.20
N ALA A 76 1.35 -5.48 -14.87
CA ALA A 76 0.21 -6.00 -14.12
C ALA A 76 -0.80 -4.89 -13.76
N SER A 77 -0.53 -3.63 -14.14
CA SER A 77 -1.46 -2.54 -13.89
C SER A 77 -2.74 -2.71 -14.70
N VAL A 78 -3.87 -2.43 -14.04
CA VAL A 78 -5.21 -2.43 -14.63
C VAL A 78 -5.77 -1.01 -14.81
N PHE A 79 -4.96 0.01 -14.56
CA PHE A 79 -5.35 1.41 -14.71
C PHE A 79 -5.08 1.94 -16.10
N TYR A 80 -5.90 2.90 -16.49
CA TYR A 80 -5.68 3.74 -17.65
C TYR A 80 -4.82 4.95 -17.24
N TYR A 81 -3.98 5.42 -18.16
CA TYR A 81 -3.05 6.52 -17.93
C TYR A 81 -3.19 7.58 -19.03
N ASP A 82 -3.01 8.84 -18.66
CA ASP A 82 -2.98 9.96 -19.61
C ASP A 82 -1.68 9.94 -20.44
N LEU A 83 -1.65 10.77 -21.49
CA LEU A 83 -0.49 10.91 -22.36
C LEU A 83 0.76 11.27 -21.55
N GLY A 84 1.83 10.49 -21.69
CA GLY A 84 3.09 10.68 -20.97
C GLY A 84 3.14 10.05 -19.57
N GLN A 85 2.04 9.46 -19.10
CA GLN A 85 2.00 8.71 -17.85
C GLN A 85 1.99 7.20 -18.10
N SER A 86 2.49 6.43 -17.13
CA SER A 86 2.44 4.97 -17.15
C SER A 86 2.62 4.42 -15.74
N ALA A 87 2.30 3.14 -15.55
CA ALA A 87 2.63 2.44 -14.31
C ALA A 87 4.13 2.51 -13.98
N GLN A 88 5.01 2.39 -14.99
CA GLN A 88 6.46 2.53 -14.83
C GLN A 88 6.84 3.92 -14.34
N PHE A 89 6.26 4.97 -14.94
CA PHE A 89 6.52 6.35 -14.54
C PHE A 89 6.25 6.56 -13.05
N PHE A 90 5.08 6.11 -12.56
CA PHE A 90 4.75 6.24 -11.13
C PHE A 90 5.58 5.34 -10.23
N GLU A 91 5.94 4.13 -10.69
CA GLU A 91 6.85 3.25 -9.95
C GLU A 91 8.22 3.93 -9.73
N ASP A 92 8.78 4.56 -10.77
CA ASP A 92 10.07 5.24 -10.71
C ASP A 92 10.04 6.41 -9.72
N GLN A 93 8.94 7.18 -9.71
CA GLN A 93 8.75 8.25 -8.72
C GLN A 93 8.61 7.70 -7.30
N ASN A 94 7.89 6.60 -7.12
CA ASN A 94 7.66 5.98 -5.81
C ASN A 94 8.92 5.31 -5.23
N ARG A 95 10.01 5.19 -5.99
CA ARG A 95 11.32 4.76 -5.43
C ARG A 95 12.06 5.89 -4.72
N LEU A 96 11.66 7.14 -4.96
CA LEU A 96 12.24 8.30 -4.29
C LEU A 96 11.49 8.55 -2.98
N PHE A 97 12.23 8.61 -1.88
CA PHE A 97 11.64 9.02 -0.61
C PHE A 97 11.57 10.55 -0.54
N VAL A 98 10.38 11.08 -0.22
CA VAL A 98 10.16 12.50 0.05
C VAL A 98 9.86 12.64 1.56
N PRO A 99 10.73 13.31 2.34
CA PRO A 99 10.58 13.48 3.78
C PRO A 99 9.31 14.23 4.22
#